data_AF-A0A968QA15-F1
#
_entry.id   AF-A0A968QA15-F1
#
_cell.length_a   1.000
_cell.length_b   1.000
_cell.length_c   1.000
_cell.angle_alpha   90.00
_cell.angle_beta   90.00
_cell.angle_gamma   90.00
#
_symmetry.space_group_name_H-M   'P 1'
#
loop_
_entity.id
_entity.type
_entity.pdbx_description
1 polymer ?
#
loop_
_entity_poly.entity_id
_entity_poly.type
_entity_poly.pdbx_seq_one_letter_code
_entity_poly.pdbx_strand_id
1 'polypeptide(L)'
;MREAGFACRPVVEALIGDLQAADLLHLDETPWCESGRLCWLWVALSSISVVFFIGPRTKERLLQVISTAFVGWLVTDGYGAYRWYDHRQRGLAHLIRKALALSQAVDAEARQLGQWLLEEMRELIHALSTAGHDDPDDPGTRRLQQVALLATASEHPKLKALAKEILNRLVVKYR
;
A
#
# COMPACT_ATOMS: atom_id res chain seq x y z
N MET A 1 -16.20 29.05 6.59
CA MET A 1 -15.81 27.64 6.38
C MET A 1 -16.11 26.68 7.56
N ARG A 2 -16.94 27.05 8.56
CA ARG A 2 -17.35 26.09 9.62
C ARG A 2 -18.71 25.44 9.33
N GLU A 3 -19.69 26.21 8.89
CA GLU A 3 -21.08 25.74 8.67
C GLU A 3 -21.18 24.69 7.55
N ALA A 4 -20.49 24.89 6.44
CA ALA A 4 -20.43 23.90 5.34
C ALA A 4 -19.79 22.57 5.79
N GLY A 5 -18.77 22.60 6.66
CA GLY A 5 -18.16 21.38 7.19
C GLY A 5 -19.08 20.60 8.11
N PHE A 6 -19.89 21.30 8.93
CA PHE A 6 -20.93 20.66 9.74
C PHE A 6 -22.06 20.09 8.89
N ALA A 7 -22.46 20.78 7.82
CA ALA A 7 -23.49 20.31 6.89
C ALA A 7 -23.08 19.03 6.14
N CYS A 8 -21.78 18.86 5.86
CA CYS A 8 -21.25 17.65 5.23
C CYS A 8 -21.09 16.47 6.20
N ARG A 9 -21.25 16.67 7.51
CA ARG A 9 -21.02 15.62 8.51
C ARG A 9 -21.83 14.33 8.27
N PRO A 10 -23.15 14.39 7.98
CA PRO A 10 -23.91 13.16 7.70
C PRO A 10 -23.40 12.43 6.45
N VAL A 11 -22.92 13.16 5.45
CA VAL A 11 -22.34 12.58 4.23
C VAL A 11 -21.03 11.88 4.57
N VAL A 12 -20.16 12.51 5.37
CA VAL A 12 -18.90 11.90 5.80
C VAL A 12 -19.15 10.65 6.65
N GLU A 13 -20.12 10.69 7.57
CA GLU A 13 -20.50 9.53 8.39
C GLU A 13 -21.03 8.38 7.54
N ALA A 14 -21.84 8.68 6.51
CA ALA A 14 -22.30 7.68 5.55
C ALA A 14 -21.13 7.07 4.74
N LEU A 15 -20.22 7.89 4.23
CA LEU A 15 -19.03 7.41 3.50
C LEU A 15 -18.13 6.55 4.40
N ILE A 16 -17.97 6.91 5.68
CA ILE A 16 -17.24 6.06 6.64
C ILE A 16 -17.95 4.71 6.82
N GLY A 17 -19.29 4.71 6.88
CA GLY A 17 -20.08 3.47 6.87
C GLY A 17 -19.80 2.59 5.66
N ASP A 18 -19.77 3.18 4.46
CA ASP A 18 -19.44 2.46 3.22
C ASP A 18 -18.02 1.87 3.24
N LEU A 19 -17.04 2.65 3.73
CA LEU A 19 -15.67 2.17 3.88
C LEU A 19 -15.57 1.02 4.89
N GLN A 20 -16.34 1.08 5.97
CA GLN A 20 -16.35 0.04 7.01
C GLN A 20 -16.98 -1.27 6.51
N ALA A 21 -17.88 -1.19 5.53
CA ALA A 21 -18.53 -2.34 4.90
C ALA A 21 -17.78 -2.86 3.66
N ALA A 22 -16.72 -2.21 3.21
CA ALA A 22 -16.00 -2.59 2.00
C ALA A 22 -15.17 -3.88 2.18
N ASP A 23 -15.18 -4.74 1.16
CA ASP A 23 -14.35 -5.96 1.14
C ASP A 23 -12.85 -5.66 0.98
N LEU A 24 -12.52 -4.52 0.37
CA LEU A 24 -11.16 -4.08 0.10
C LEU A 24 -11.06 -2.57 0.29
N LEU A 25 -10.06 -2.14 1.03
CA LEU A 25 -9.83 -0.75 1.35
C LEU A 25 -8.36 -0.39 1.23
N HIS A 26 -8.09 0.71 0.52
CA HIS A 26 -6.77 1.28 0.37
C HIS A 26 -6.56 2.41 1.37
N LEU A 27 -5.43 2.39 2.07
CA LEU A 27 -5.02 3.42 3.02
C LEU A 27 -3.62 3.93 2.72
N ASP A 28 -3.46 5.25 2.63
CA ASP A 28 -2.16 5.87 2.42
C ASP A 28 -2.03 7.24 3.10
N GLU A 29 -0.85 7.50 3.67
CA GLU A 29 -0.58 8.69 4.49
C GLU A 29 0.54 9.49 3.88
N THR A 30 0.23 10.72 3.48
CA THR A 30 1.21 11.63 2.89
C THR A 30 1.58 12.73 3.89
N PRO A 31 2.88 12.98 4.15
CA PRO A 31 3.31 14.13 4.94
C PRO A 31 2.69 15.43 4.42
N TRP A 32 2.12 16.22 5.33
CA TRP A 32 1.46 17.50 5.04
C TRP A 32 1.90 18.58 6.02
N CYS A 33 2.69 19.55 5.55
CA CYS A 33 3.11 20.67 6.39
C CYS A 33 2.06 21.78 6.36
N GLU A 34 1.48 22.08 7.52
CA GLU A 34 0.53 23.18 7.71
C GLU A 34 1.15 24.20 8.67
N SER A 35 1.43 25.41 8.18
CA SER A 35 1.97 26.52 8.99
C SER A 35 3.19 26.14 9.86
N GLY A 36 4.09 25.31 9.31
CA GLY A 36 5.30 24.84 10.01
C GLY A 36 5.10 23.63 10.93
N ARG A 37 3.86 23.14 11.06
CA ARG A 37 3.56 21.89 11.80
C ARG A 37 3.39 20.73 10.82
N LEU A 38 4.19 19.68 11.02
CA LEU A 38 4.06 18.44 10.26
C LEU A 38 2.81 17.67 10.70
N CYS A 39 1.85 17.54 9.80
CA CYS A 39 0.67 16.68 9.89
C CYS A 39 0.71 15.65 8.77
N TRP A 40 -0.30 14.79 8.69
CA TRP A 40 -0.45 13.81 7.61
C TRP A 40 -1.82 13.96 6.99
N LEU A 41 -1.85 13.99 5.66
CA LEU A 41 -3.05 13.75 4.89
C LEU A 41 -3.28 12.23 4.86
N TRP A 42 -4.36 11.81 5.48
CA TRP A 42 -4.83 10.44 5.47
C TRP A 42 -5.86 10.27 4.36
N VAL A 43 -5.78 9.18 3.63
CA VAL A 43 -6.75 8.83 2.58
C VAL A 43 -7.19 7.38 2.77
N ALA A 44 -8.50 7.17 2.85
CA ALA A 44 -9.16 5.86 2.84
C ALA A 44 -10.03 5.76 1.58
N LEU A 45 -9.84 4.70 0.79
CA LEU A 45 -10.44 4.54 -0.53
C LEU A 45 -10.98 3.12 -0.71
N SER A 46 -12.25 3.01 -1.06
CA SER A 46 -12.86 1.79 -1.62
C SER A 46 -13.14 1.97 -3.11
N SER A 47 -13.84 1.02 -3.74
CA SER A 47 -14.25 1.13 -5.14
C SER A 47 -15.27 2.24 -5.41
N ILE A 48 -16.01 2.68 -4.37
CA ILE A 48 -17.13 3.62 -4.52
C ILE A 48 -17.02 4.87 -3.63
N SER A 49 -16.23 4.80 -2.55
CA SER A 49 -16.18 5.87 -1.54
C SER A 49 -14.74 6.27 -1.24
N VAL A 50 -14.55 7.57 -0.99
CA VAL A 50 -13.26 8.15 -0.60
C VAL A 50 -13.47 9.06 0.57
N VAL A 51 -12.68 8.87 1.63
CA VAL A 51 -12.62 9.79 2.78
C VAL A 51 -11.17 10.18 2.99
N PHE A 52 -10.92 11.48 3.11
CA PHE A 52 -9.61 12.00 3.47
C PHE A 52 -9.72 13.00 4.61
N PHE A 53 -8.66 13.09 5.41
CA PHE A 53 -8.58 14.07 6.49
C PHE A 53 -7.13 14.38 6.84
N ILE A 54 -6.89 15.55 7.44
CA ILE A 54 -5.56 15.94 7.94
C ILE A 54 -5.52 15.67 9.45
N GLY A 55 -4.45 15.05 9.93
CA GLY A 55 -4.30 14.74 11.34
C GLY A 55 -2.91 14.19 11.71
N PRO A 56 -2.69 13.89 13.01
CA PRO A 56 -1.43 13.30 13.46
C PRO A 56 -1.25 11.88 12.91
N ARG A 57 -0.01 11.44 12.69
CA ARG A 57 0.30 10.07 12.25
C ARG A 57 0.23 9.08 13.42
N THR A 58 -0.98 8.74 13.84
CA THR A 58 -1.25 7.91 15.04
C THR A 58 -2.29 6.84 14.75
N LYS A 59 -2.21 5.70 15.45
CA LYS A 59 -3.18 4.60 15.32
C LYS A 59 -4.57 5.05 15.79
N GLU A 60 -4.62 5.87 16.82
CA GLU A 60 -5.85 6.42 17.40
C GLU A 60 -6.62 7.21 16.35
N ARG A 61 -5.91 8.00 15.52
CA ARG A 61 -6.53 8.77 14.46
C ARG A 61 -7.05 7.89 13.32
N LEU A 62 -6.30 6.85 12.94
CA LEU A 62 -6.75 5.85 11.98
C LEU A 62 -8.05 5.16 12.43
N LEU A 63 -8.12 4.77 13.71
CA LEU A 63 -9.27 4.05 14.27
C LEU A 63 -10.58 4.86 14.30
N GLN A 64 -10.51 6.18 14.07
CA GLN A 64 -11.70 7.03 13.93
C GLN A 64 -12.35 6.92 12.55
N VAL A 65 -11.63 6.40 11.55
CA VAL A 65 -12.16 6.18 10.19
C VAL A 65 -12.36 4.70 9.91
N ILE A 66 -11.49 3.84 10.42
CA ILE A 66 -11.63 2.39 10.28
C ILE A 66 -11.54 1.78 11.66
N SER A 67 -12.70 1.42 12.20
CA SER A 67 -12.76 0.78 13.50
C SER A 67 -12.15 -0.63 13.46
N THR A 68 -11.89 -1.19 14.64
CA THR A 68 -11.45 -2.59 14.78
C THR A 68 -12.49 -3.62 14.32
N ALA A 69 -13.73 -3.20 14.01
CA ALA A 69 -14.77 -4.06 13.45
C ALA A 69 -14.70 -4.20 11.93
N PHE A 70 -13.73 -3.55 11.26
CA PHE A 70 -13.49 -3.79 9.84
C PHE A 70 -13.04 -5.25 9.65
N VAL A 71 -13.64 -5.94 8.68
CA VAL A 71 -13.37 -7.35 8.38
C VAL A 71 -12.83 -7.59 6.96
N GLY A 72 -12.81 -6.54 6.13
CA GLY A 72 -12.28 -6.62 4.76
C GLY A 72 -10.75 -6.62 4.70
N TRP A 73 -10.20 -6.53 3.50
CA TRP A 73 -8.77 -6.45 3.25
C TRP A 73 -8.26 -5.02 3.27
N LEU A 74 -7.14 -4.78 3.96
CA LEU A 74 -6.43 -3.50 3.95
C LEU A 74 -5.24 -3.54 3.00
N VAL A 75 -5.21 -2.65 2.01
CA VAL A 75 -4.04 -2.36 1.20
C VAL A 75 -3.39 -1.09 1.72
N THR A 76 -2.21 -1.23 2.33
CA THR A 76 -1.57 -0.15 3.09
C THR A 76 -0.13 0.08 2.65
N ASP A 77 0.43 1.21 3.10
CA ASP A 77 1.84 1.53 2.98
C ASP A 77 2.73 0.67 3.92
N GLY A 78 3.98 1.11 4.10
CA GLY A 78 5.01 0.56 4.97
C GLY A 78 4.73 0.59 6.48
N TYR A 79 3.74 1.34 6.94
CA TYR A 79 3.68 1.86 8.30
C TYR A 79 3.37 0.80 9.35
N GLY A 80 4.07 0.90 10.49
CA GLY A 80 3.97 -0.06 11.59
C GLY A 80 2.58 -0.09 12.24
N ALA A 81 1.86 1.03 12.19
CA ALA A 81 0.52 1.13 12.77
C ALA A 81 -0.52 0.24 12.06
N TYR A 82 -0.20 -0.40 10.94
CA TYR A 82 -1.08 -1.37 10.27
C TYR A 82 -0.79 -2.82 10.65
N ARG A 83 0.30 -3.10 11.37
CA ARG A 83 0.75 -4.47 11.64
C ARG A 83 -0.18 -5.26 12.56
N TRP A 84 -1.08 -4.59 13.28
CA TRP A 84 -2.08 -5.24 14.14
C TRP A 84 -3.23 -5.88 13.36
N TYR A 85 -3.37 -5.59 12.05
CA TYR A 85 -4.44 -6.11 11.22
C TYR A 85 -3.93 -7.24 10.33
N ASP A 86 -4.59 -8.39 10.42
CA ASP A 86 -4.14 -9.64 9.79
C ASP A 86 -4.45 -9.69 8.28
N HIS A 87 -5.64 -9.23 7.87
CA HIS A 87 -6.06 -9.17 6.46
C HIS A 87 -5.46 -7.95 5.76
N ARG A 88 -4.12 -7.88 5.70
CA ARG A 88 -3.40 -6.72 5.17
C ARG A 88 -2.41 -7.12 4.07
N GLN A 89 -2.41 -6.34 3.01
CA GLN A 89 -1.42 -6.41 1.93
C GLN A 89 -0.70 -5.07 1.74
N ARG A 90 0.56 -5.11 1.31
CA ARG A 90 1.32 -3.90 0.91
C ARG A 90 0.87 -3.45 -0.47
N GLY A 91 0.52 -2.18 -0.67
CA GLY A 91 0.15 -1.68 -1.99
C GLY A 91 1.27 -1.80 -3.03
N LEU A 92 0.94 -2.28 -4.23
CA LEU A 92 1.92 -2.48 -5.32
C LEU A 92 2.63 -1.19 -5.71
N ALA A 93 1.91 -0.06 -5.69
CA ALA A 93 2.49 1.27 -5.90
C ALA A 93 3.65 1.58 -4.94
N HIS A 94 3.58 1.17 -3.67
CA HIS A 94 4.66 1.37 -2.71
C HIS A 94 5.88 0.49 -3.02
N LEU A 95 5.66 -0.76 -3.45
CA LEU A 95 6.73 -1.66 -3.84
C LEU A 95 7.47 -1.12 -5.08
N ILE A 96 6.72 -0.62 -6.06
CA ILE A 96 7.26 0.04 -7.26
C ILE A 96 8.09 1.27 -6.91
N ARG A 97 7.59 2.14 -6.02
CA ARG A 97 8.35 3.32 -5.56
C ARG A 97 9.67 2.93 -4.89
N LYS A 98 9.68 1.85 -4.08
CA LYS A 98 10.90 1.32 -3.46
C LYS A 98 11.87 0.74 -4.48
N ALA A 99 11.37 -0.01 -5.47
CA ALA A 99 12.20 -0.56 -6.54
C ALA A 99 12.81 0.55 -7.40
N LEU A 100 12.04 1.59 -7.74
CA LEU A 100 12.55 2.77 -8.44
C LEU A 100 13.63 3.51 -7.66
N ALA A 101 13.48 3.65 -6.34
CA ALA A 101 14.52 4.25 -5.52
C ALA A 101 15.80 3.38 -5.49
N LEU A 102 15.65 2.05 -5.49
CA LEU A 102 16.77 1.12 -5.55
C LEU A 102 17.43 1.11 -6.93
N SER A 103 16.67 1.23 -8.03
CA SER A 103 17.23 1.33 -9.39
C SER A 103 18.03 2.60 -9.66
N GLN A 104 18.03 3.53 -8.71
CA GLN A 104 18.86 4.74 -8.71
C GLN A 104 19.94 4.72 -7.61
N ALA A 105 20.14 3.57 -6.94
CA ALA A 105 21.14 3.43 -5.90
C ALA A 105 22.57 3.54 -6.45
N VAL A 106 23.48 4.04 -5.60
CA VAL A 106 24.91 4.06 -5.88
C VAL A 106 25.49 2.64 -5.90
N ASP A 107 24.98 1.77 -5.01
CA ASP A 107 25.35 0.37 -4.97
C ASP A 107 24.89 -0.37 -6.25
N ALA A 108 25.85 -1.01 -6.92
CA ALA A 108 25.62 -1.58 -8.25
C ALA A 108 24.66 -2.77 -8.24
N GLU A 109 24.75 -3.63 -7.22
CA GLU A 109 23.87 -4.78 -7.06
C GLU A 109 22.43 -4.32 -6.77
N ALA A 110 22.27 -3.42 -5.79
CA ALA A 110 20.98 -2.84 -5.43
C ALA A 110 20.31 -2.15 -6.62
N ARG A 111 21.10 -1.46 -7.45
CA ARG A 111 20.63 -0.83 -8.68
C ARG A 111 20.15 -1.86 -9.70
N GLN A 112 20.95 -2.89 -9.98
CA GLN A 112 20.60 -3.90 -10.98
C GLN A 112 19.37 -4.70 -10.58
N LEU A 113 19.35 -5.24 -9.35
CA LEU A 113 18.21 -6.02 -8.85
C LEU A 113 16.99 -5.14 -8.59
N GLY A 114 17.18 -3.88 -8.16
CA GLY A 114 16.10 -2.91 -8.02
C GLY A 114 15.42 -2.59 -9.36
N GLN A 115 16.21 -2.43 -10.43
CA GLN A 115 15.69 -2.23 -11.78
C GLN A 115 14.94 -3.46 -12.29
N TRP A 116 15.49 -4.66 -12.09
CA TRP A 116 14.83 -5.89 -12.53
C TRP A 116 13.49 -6.11 -11.80
N LEU A 117 13.45 -5.92 -10.48
CA LEU A 117 12.20 -5.97 -9.71
C LEU A 117 11.18 -4.94 -10.19
N LEU A 118 11.63 -3.73 -10.55
CA LEU A 118 10.76 -2.68 -11.09
C LEU A 118 10.12 -3.09 -12.41
N GLU A 119 10.91 -3.68 -13.32
CA GLU A 119 10.45 -4.16 -14.62
C GLU A 119 9.43 -5.30 -14.47
N GLU A 120 9.73 -6.33 -13.67
CA GLU A 120 8.80 -7.45 -13.46
C GLU A 120 7.48 -6.99 -12.80
N MET A 121 7.52 -6.03 -11.87
CA MET A 121 6.29 -5.46 -11.30
C MET A 121 5.47 -4.64 -12.31
N ARG A 122 6.12 -3.95 -13.25
CA ARG A 122 5.43 -3.21 -14.31
C ARG A 122 4.77 -4.16 -15.31
N GLU A 123 5.48 -5.20 -15.71
CA GLU A 123 4.95 -6.25 -16.57
C GLU A 123 3.76 -6.96 -15.90
N LEU A 124 3.85 -7.26 -14.60
CA LEU A 124 2.73 -7.83 -13.85
C LEU A 124 1.51 -6.91 -13.87
N ILE A 125 1.67 -5.60 -13.63
CA ILE A 125 0.53 -4.65 -13.74
C ILE A 125 -0.06 -4.69 -15.14
N HIS A 126 0.78 -4.69 -16.17
CA HIS A 126 0.33 -4.67 -17.54
C HIS A 126 -0.47 -5.94 -17.88
N ALA A 127 0.01 -7.11 -17.46
CA ALA A 127 -0.69 -8.38 -17.62
C ALA A 127 -2.02 -8.43 -16.86
N LEU A 128 -2.04 -7.96 -15.60
CA LEU A 128 -3.28 -7.90 -14.81
C LEU A 128 -4.32 -6.96 -15.43
N SER A 129 -3.88 -5.84 -16.01
CA SER A 129 -4.77 -4.89 -16.65
C SER A 129 -5.42 -5.43 -17.93
N THR A 130 -4.78 -6.40 -18.60
CA THR A 130 -5.28 -7.00 -19.84
C THR A 130 -6.06 -8.30 -19.61
N ALA A 131 -5.65 -9.12 -18.64
CA ALA A 131 -6.27 -10.41 -18.34
C ALA A 131 -7.58 -10.31 -17.53
N GLY A 132 -7.78 -9.22 -16.79
CA GLY A 132 -9.00 -8.99 -15.98
C GLY A 132 -9.13 -9.88 -14.73
N HIS A 133 -8.12 -10.70 -14.43
CA HIS A 133 -8.07 -11.60 -13.28
C HIS A 133 -6.60 -11.81 -12.83
N ASP A 134 -6.41 -12.01 -11.52
CA ASP A 134 -5.13 -12.32 -10.86
C ASP A 134 -4.89 -13.85 -10.84
N ASP A 135 -3.99 -14.34 -11.70
CA ASP A 135 -3.56 -15.76 -11.70
C ASP A 135 -2.20 -15.93 -10.96
N PRO A 136 -2.12 -16.75 -9.88
CA PRO A 136 -0.86 -17.12 -9.23
C PRO A 136 0.18 -17.72 -10.16
N ASP A 137 -0.28 -18.52 -11.11
CA ASP A 137 0.56 -19.22 -12.05
C ASP A 137 0.84 -18.37 -13.29
N ASP A 138 0.39 -17.11 -13.31
CA ASP A 138 0.77 -16.14 -14.33
C ASP A 138 2.31 -16.10 -14.44
N PRO A 139 2.86 -16.21 -15.66
CA PRO A 139 4.30 -16.12 -15.88
C PRO A 139 4.94 -14.88 -15.25
N GLY A 140 4.25 -13.74 -15.22
CA GLY A 140 4.73 -12.51 -14.57
C GLY A 140 4.84 -12.64 -13.05
N THR A 141 3.84 -13.25 -12.39
CA THR A 141 3.91 -13.54 -10.95
C THR A 141 5.11 -14.43 -10.61
N ARG A 142 5.34 -15.49 -11.39
CA ARG A 142 6.47 -16.42 -11.19
C ARG A 142 7.82 -15.76 -11.40
N ARG A 143 7.98 -14.95 -12.46
CA ARG A 143 9.23 -14.19 -12.69
C ARG A 143 9.51 -13.22 -11.55
N LEU A 144 8.50 -12.44 -11.13
CA LEU A 144 8.65 -11.52 -9.99
C LEU A 144 9.07 -12.26 -8.71
N GLN A 145 8.48 -13.43 -8.44
CA GLN A 145 8.85 -14.26 -7.29
C GLN A 145 10.31 -14.72 -7.36
N GLN A 146 10.78 -15.17 -8.52
CA GLN A 146 12.16 -15.62 -8.72
C GLN A 146 13.17 -14.48 -8.45
N VAL A 147 12.93 -13.30 -9.03
CA VAL A 147 13.82 -12.15 -8.82
C VAL A 147 13.79 -11.70 -7.35
N ALA A 148 12.62 -11.71 -6.72
CA ALA A 148 12.51 -11.39 -5.30
C ALA A 148 13.29 -12.40 -4.43
N LEU A 149 13.22 -13.70 -4.72
CA LEU A 149 14.02 -14.71 -4.02
C LEU A 149 15.53 -14.45 -4.17
N LEU A 150 16.00 -14.17 -5.38
CA LEU A 150 17.41 -13.79 -5.61
C LEU A 150 17.81 -12.56 -4.79
N ALA A 151 16.98 -11.52 -4.80
CA ALA A 151 17.21 -10.29 -4.05
C ALA A 151 17.24 -10.48 -2.51
N THR A 152 16.69 -11.59 -1.97
CA THR A 152 16.84 -11.89 -0.53
C THR A 152 18.25 -12.32 -0.13
N ALA A 153 19.07 -12.79 -1.08
CA ALA A 153 20.44 -13.20 -0.85
C ALA A 153 21.42 -12.01 -0.75
N SER A 154 21.02 -10.83 -1.22
CA SER A 154 21.85 -9.61 -1.13
C SER A 154 22.04 -9.16 0.33
N GLU A 155 23.22 -8.60 0.60
CA GLU A 155 23.53 -7.93 1.87
C GLU A 155 22.99 -6.49 1.94
N HIS A 156 22.53 -5.93 0.81
CA HIS A 156 21.98 -4.59 0.78
C HIS A 156 20.63 -4.53 1.52
N PRO A 157 20.52 -3.78 2.65
CA PRO A 157 19.41 -3.92 3.59
C PRO A 157 18.05 -3.52 3.00
N LYS A 158 18.02 -2.44 2.19
CA LYS A 158 16.77 -1.97 1.57
C LYS A 158 16.30 -2.90 0.46
N LEU A 159 17.23 -3.53 -0.27
CA LEU A 159 16.91 -4.50 -1.32
C LEU A 159 16.32 -5.76 -0.70
N LYS A 160 17.00 -6.32 0.32
CA LYS A 160 16.53 -7.48 1.08
C LYS A 160 15.17 -7.22 1.73
N ALA A 161 14.93 -6.02 2.25
CA ALA A 161 13.64 -5.64 2.81
C ALA A 161 12.54 -5.58 1.74
N LEU A 162 12.80 -4.97 0.58
CA LEU A 162 11.85 -4.93 -0.54
C LEU A 162 11.51 -6.36 -1.02
N ALA A 163 12.52 -7.19 -1.21
CA ALA A 163 12.36 -8.58 -1.63
C ALA A 163 11.42 -9.36 -0.70
N LYS A 164 11.62 -9.25 0.62
CA LYS A 164 10.75 -9.87 1.63
C LYS A 164 9.31 -9.32 1.57
N GLU A 165 9.15 -8.01 1.35
CA GLU A 165 7.81 -7.42 1.23
C GLU A 165 7.07 -7.90 -0.03
N ILE A 166 7.76 -8.05 -1.16
CA ILE A 166 7.20 -8.61 -2.40
C ILE A 166 6.76 -10.05 -2.17
N LEU A 167 7.63 -10.90 -1.62
CA LEU A 167 7.31 -12.31 -1.35
C LEU A 167 6.12 -12.45 -0.40
N ASN A 168 6.09 -11.66 0.68
CA ASN A 168 4.96 -11.67 1.62
C ASN A 168 3.65 -11.26 0.92
N ARG A 169 3.67 -10.26 0.02
CA ARG A 169 2.48 -9.86 -0.75
C ARG A 169 1.98 -11.01 -1.64
N LEU A 170 2.90 -11.70 -2.31
CA LEU A 170 2.53 -12.81 -3.21
C LEU A 170 1.95 -13.99 -2.42
N VAL A 171 2.49 -14.31 -1.24
CA VAL A 171 1.97 -15.42 -0.41
C VAL A 171 0.60 -15.12 0.19
N VAL A 172 0.36 -13.89 0.63
CA VAL A 172 -0.89 -13.49 1.33
C VAL A 172 -2.12 -13.50 0.41
N LYS A 173 -1.95 -13.49 -0.92
CA LYS A 173 -3.07 -13.62 -1.86
C LYS A 173 -3.71 -15.01 -1.91
N TYR A 174 -3.07 -16.05 -1.36
CA TYR A 174 -3.49 -17.45 -1.51
C TYR A 174 -3.88 -18.15 -0.20
N ARG A 175 -4.28 -17.38 0.81
CA ARG A 175 -4.92 -17.86 2.04
C ARG A 175 -6.32 -17.28 2.15
#